data_AF-A0A954LIC3-F1
#
_entry.id   AF-A0A954LIC3-F1
#
_cell.length_a   1.000
_cell.length_b   1.000
_cell.length_c   1.000
_cell.angle_alpha   90.00
_cell.angle_beta   90.00
_cell.angle_gamma   90.00
#
_symmetry.space_group_name_H-M   'P 1'
#
loop_
_entity.id
_entity.type
_entity.pdbx_description
1 polymer ?
#
loop_
_entity_poly.entity_id
_entity_poly.type
_entity_poly.pdbx_seq_one_letter_code
_entity_poly.pdbx_strand_id
1 'polypeptide(L)'
;MPYGFETYIATQKHFSKHVSQYLRKRNKIERDLGELVTEFDSRSELDFKQLFDWKIDQYQRTGAFNPFRFQWPMELLKEIWGMQSDSFRGVLSTIRIGDELLGAHFGMISDGVLHYWFPAYNPDY
;
A
#
# COMPACT_ATOMS: atom_id res chain seq x y z
N MET A 1 2.89 18.30 -14.34
CA MET A 1 2.50 18.84 -13.02
C MET A 1 3.66 19.68 -12.48
N PRO A 2 3.63 21.03 -12.49
CA PRO A 2 4.83 21.84 -12.25
C PRO A 2 5.01 22.28 -10.79
N TYR A 3 4.40 21.59 -9.84
CA TYR A 3 4.55 21.90 -8.42
C TYR A 3 4.96 20.62 -7.73
N GLY A 4 6.22 20.56 -7.28
CA GLY A 4 6.79 19.38 -6.64
C GLY A 4 6.02 18.96 -5.39
N PHE A 5 6.39 17.81 -4.82
CA PHE A 5 5.72 17.22 -3.65
C PHE A 5 5.53 18.22 -2.50
N GLU A 6 6.54 19.04 -2.21
CA GLU A 6 6.47 20.06 -1.15
C GLU A 6 5.39 21.11 -1.40
N THR A 7 5.31 21.62 -2.63
CA THR A 7 4.28 22.60 -3.00
C THR A 7 2.89 22.00 -2.93
N TYR A 8 2.72 20.75 -3.38
CA TYR A 8 1.46 20.01 -3.21
C TYR A 8 1.05 19.90 -1.74
N ILE A 9 1.98 19.54 -0.85
CA ILE A 9 1.73 19.44 0.59
C ILE A 9 1.37 20.80 1.18
N ALA A 10 2.08 21.87 0.82
CA ALA A 10 1.78 23.22 1.28
C ALA A 10 0.36 23.65 0.87
N THR A 11 -0.03 23.40 -0.38
CA THR A 11 -1.38 23.67 -0.87
C THR A 11 -2.42 22.83 -0.12
N GLN A 12 -2.23 21.52 -0.01
CA GLN A 12 -3.20 20.62 0.63
C GLN A 12 -3.41 20.90 2.12
N LYS A 13 -2.40 21.37 2.86
CA LYS A 13 -2.55 21.78 4.26
C LYS A 13 -3.60 22.88 4.45
N HIS A 14 -3.79 23.73 3.45
CA HIS A 14 -4.81 24.79 3.47
C HIS A 14 -6.21 24.27 3.12
N PHE A 15 -6.32 23.22 2.31
CA PHE A 15 -7.60 22.68 1.84
C PHE A 15 -8.11 21.47 2.63
N SER A 16 -7.24 20.75 3.34
CA SER A 16 -7.57 19.48 4.00
C SER A 16 -6.74 19.21 5.24
N LYS A 17 -7.42 18.72 6.29
CA LYS A 17 -6.75 18.30 7.54
C LYS A 17 -6.02 16.95 7.40
N HIS A 18 -6.28 16.19 6.34
CA HIS A 18 -5.74 14.84 6.17
C HIS A 18 -4.21 14.81 6.07
N VAL A 19 -3.61 15.75 5.33
CA VAL A 19 -2.15 15.85 5.19
C VAL A 19 -1.49 16.17 6.53
N SER A 20 -2.02 17.16 7.27
CA SER A 20 -1.49 17.51 8.59
C SER A 20 -1.65 16.38 9.60
N GLN A 21 -2.77 15.64 9.56
CA GLN A 21 -3.00 14.49 10.43
C GLN A 21 -2.05 13.33 10.11
N TYR A 22 -1.83 13.04 8.82
CA TYR A 22 -0.86 12.05 8.37
C TYR A 22 0.54 12.38 8.85
N LEU A 23 1.02 13.61 8.60
CA LEU A 23 2.35 14.05 9.04
C LEU A 23 2.53 13.95 10.55
N ARG A 24 1.50 14.31 11.33
CA ARG A 24 1.53 14.18 12.80
C ARG A 24 1.64 12.71 13.23
N LYS A 25 0.88 11.81 12.61
CA LYS A 25 0.94 10.37 12.90
C LYS A 25 2.31 9.79 12.52
N ARG A 26 2.83 10.15 11.35
CA ARG A 26 4.16 9.76 10.87
C ARG A 26 5.24 10.17 11.85
N ASN A 27 5.32 11.46 12.22
CA ASN A 27 6.32 11.95 13.17
C ASN A 27 6.18 11.31 14.56
N LYS A 28 4.96 10.94 14.98
CA LYS A 28 4.74 10.20 16.23
C LYS A 28 5.32 8.79 16.13
N ILE A 29 5.03 8.07 15.04
CA ILE A 29 5.58 6.74 14.77
C ILE A 29 7.11 6.79 14.72
N GLU A 30 7.68 7.75 13.97
CA GLU A 30 9.12 7.92 13.82
C GLU A 30 9.83 8.16 15.16
N ARG A 31 9.21 8.95 16.06
CA ARG A 31 9.75 9.20 17.41
C ARG A 31 9.64 7.99 18.33
N ASP A 32 8.52 7.28 18.30
CA ASP A 32 8.19 6.26 19.30
C ASP A 32 8.72 4.87 18.91
N LEU A 33 8.83 4.57 17.60
CA LEU A 33 9.12 3.24 17.06
C LEU A 33 10.34 3.19 16.13
N GLY A 34 10.80 4.32 15.60
CA GLY A 34 11.93 4.40 14.67
C GLY A 34 11.52 4.82 13.26
N GLU A 35 12.50 4.98 12.37
CA GLU A 35 12.31 5.53 11.02
C GLU A 35 11.24 4.76 10.22
N LEU A 36 10.24 5.49 9.72
CA LEU A 36 9.19 4.93 8.86
C LEU A 36 9.63 5.03 7.40
N VAL A 37 9.86 3.88 6.78
CA VAL A 37 10.22 3.77 5.36
C VAL A 37 8.98 3.43 4.56
N THR A 38 8.73 4.17 3.49
CA THR A 38 7.64 3.90 2.54
C THR A 38 8.22 3.59 1.17
N GLU A 39 7.88 2.43 0.62
CA GLU A 39 8.25 2.06 -0.75
C GLU A 39 6.98 2.01 -1.59
N PHE A 40 6.93 2.79 -2.68
CA PHE A 40 5.72 2.88 -3.50
C PHE A 40 5.50 1.64 -4.38
N ASP A 41 6.59 1.04 -4.87
CA ASP A 41 6.53 -0.01 -5.87
C ASP A 41 7.54 -1.13 -5.56
N SER A 42 7.33 -1.76 -4.40
CA SER A 42 8.15 -2.85 -3.91
C SER A 42 8.07 -4.08 -4.82
N ARG A 43 9.22 -4.73 -4.99
CA ARG A 43 9.39 -5.97 -5.77
C ARG A 43 9.68 -7.19 -4.91
N SER A 44 9.47 -7.08 -3.60
CA SER A 44 9.61 -8.18 -2.66
C SER A 44 8.47 -9.19 -2.80
N GLU A 45 8.78 -10.42 -3.23
CA GLU A 45 7.80 -11.52 -3.26
C GLU A 45 7.27 -11.87 -1.86
N LEU A 46 8.10 -11.68 -0.84
CA LEU A 46 7.72 -11.90 0.56
C LEU A 46 6.64 -10.89 0.98
N ASP A 47 6.79 -9.62 0.62
CA ASP A 47 5.84 -8.56 0.96
C ASP A 47 4.51 -8.76 0.22
N PHE A 48 4.58 -9.17 -1.05
CA PHE A 48 3.41 -9.53 -1.83
C PHE A 48 2.65 -10.67 -1.16
N LYS A 49 3.34 -11.77 -0.81
CA LYS A 49 2.72 -12.90 -0.12
C LYS A 49 2.09 -12.46 1.22
N GLN A 50 2.83 -11.70 2.03
CA GLN A 50 2.39 -11.26 3.34
C GLN A 50 1.12 -10.40 3.28
N LEU A 51 1.03 -9.51 2.29
CA LEU A 51 -0.18 -8.72 2.06
C LEU A 51 -1.41 -9.61 1.84
N PHE A 52 -1.30 -10.63 0.99
CA PHE A 52 -2.43 -11.51 0.69
C PHE A 52 -2.76 -12.47 1.83
N ASP A 53 -1.76 -12.91 2.61
CA ASP A 53 -2.00 -13.63 3.86
C ASP A 53 -2.87 -12.78 4.80
N TRP A 54 -2.49 -11.52 5.05
CA TRP A 54 -3.29 -10.59 5.87
C TRP A 54 -4.69 -10.34 5.30
N LYS A 55 -4.82 -10.26 3.98
CA LYS A 55 -6.13 -10.08 3.33
C LYS A 55 -7.04 -11.29 3.50
N ILE A 56 -6.50 -12.49 3.33
CA ILE A 56 -7.25 -13.72 3.53
C ILE A 56 -7.72 -13.82 4.99
N ASP A 57 -6.83 -13.55 5.94
CA ASP A 57 -7.15 -13.55 7.38
C ASP A 57 -8.20 -12.50 7.72
N GLN A 58 -8.10 -11.30 7.12
CA GLN A 58 -9.11 -10.25 7.28
C GLN A 58 -10.49 -10.73 6.79
N TYR A 59 -10.57 -11.36 5.62
CA TYR A 59 -11.84 -11.87 5.11
C TYR A 59 -12.41 -12.98 6.00
N GLN A 60 -11.57 -13.90 6.47
CA GLN A 60 -11.99 -14.94 7.41
C GLN A 60 -12.53 -14.36 8.72
N ARG A 61 -11.82 -13.41 9.35
CA ARG A 61 -12.22 -12.79 10.63
C ARG A 61 -13.50 -11.97 10.51
N THR A 62 -13.72 -11.30 9.37
CA THR A 62 -14.88 -10.42 9.15
C THR A 62 -16.09 -11.14 8.57
N GLY A 63 -15.95 -12.40 8.13
CA GLY A 63 -16.99 -13.13 7.42
C GLY A 63 -17.30 -12.59 6.02
N ALA A 64 -16.49 -11.64 5.52
CA ALA A 64 -16.64 -11.11 4.18
C ALA A 64 -16.28 -12.16 3.12
N PHE A 65 -16.83 -12.00 1.92
CA PHE A 65 -16.51 -12.89 0.81
C PHE A 65 -15.01 -12.85 0.49
N ASN A 66 -14.36 -14.01 0.55
CA ASN A 66 -12.96 -14.18 0.20
C ASN A 66 -12.84 -14.59 -1.29
N PRO A 67 -12.44 -13.70 -2.21
CA PRO A 67 -12.22 -14.07 -3.61
C PRO A 67 -11.07 -15.08 -3.77
N PHE A 68 -10.08 -15.08 -2.87
CA PHE A 68 -8.91 -15.97 -2.90
C PHE A 68 -9.22 -17.41 -2.48
N ARG A 69 -10.50 -17.74 -2.22
CA ARG A 69 -10.95 -19.14 -2.15
C ARG A 69 -10.87 -19.85 -3.50
N PHE A 70 -10.84 -19.09 -4.59
CA PHE A 70 -10.58 -19.58 -5.93
C PHE A 70 -9.09 -19.41 -6.24
N GLN A 71 -8.51 -20.25 -7.09
CA GLN A 71 -7.08 -20.19 -7.42
C GLN A 71 -6.74 -19.03 -8.36
N TRP A 72 -7.59 -18.81 -9.37
CA TRP A 72 -7.32 -17.84 -10.45
C TRP A 72 -7.07 -16.38 -10.02
N PRO A 73 -7.70 -15.82 -8.96
CA PRO A 73 -7.46 -14.42 -8.60
C PRO A 73 -6.02 -14.17 -8.16
N MET A 74 -5.40 -15.11 -7.43
CA MET A 74 -4.00 -14.95 -7.01
C MET A 74 -3.05 -15.04 -8.20
N GLU A 75 -3.33 -15.93 -9.14
CA GLU A 75 -2.57 -16.06 -10.39
C GLU A 75 -2.65 -14.77 -11.21
N LEU A 76 -3.87 -14.25 -11.41
CA LEU A 76 -4.08 -12.98 -12.12
C LEU A 76 -3.35 -11.81 -11.46
N LEU A 77 -3.43 -11.68 -10.12
CA LEU A 77 -2.74 -10.58 -9.43
C LEU A 77 -1.21 -10.71 -9.54
N LYS A 78 -0.69 -11.93 -9.54
CA LYS A 78 0.75 -12.18 -9.77
C LYS A 78 1.16 -11.81 -11.20
N GLU A 79 0.33 -12.14 -12.20
CA GLU A 79 0.57 -11.72 -13.59
C GLU A 79 0.56 -10.19 -13.72
N ILE A 80 -0.45 -9.51 -13.17
CA ILE A 80 -0.54 -8.04 -13.15
C ILE A 80 0.68 -7.43 -12.48
N TRP A 81 1.14 -7.99 -11.35
CA TRP A 81 2.33 -7.49 -10.66
C TRP A 81 3.61 -7.63 -11.48
N GLY A 82 3.72 -8.71 -12.26
CA GLY A 82 4.83 -8.93 -13.19
C GLY A 82 4.82 -8.02 -14.42
N MET A 83 3.68 -7.41 -14.78
CA MET A 83 3.60 -6.48 -15.91
C MET A 83 4.21 -5.12 -15.55
N GLN A 84 5.16 -4.65 -16.36
CA GLN A 84 5.87 -3.38 -16.19
C GLN A 84 5.91 -2.59 -17.49
N SER A 85 4.77 -2.02 -17.89
CA SER A 85 4.73 -1.09 -19.02
C SER A 85 4.43 0.34 -18.55
N ASP A 86 4.66 1.29 -19.45
CA ASP A 86 4.40 2.71 -19.19
C ASP A 86 2.90 2.98 -18.95
N SER A 87 2.03 2.24 -19.65
CA SER A 87 0.58 2.38 -19.56
C SER A 87 -0.08 1.42 -18.58
N PHE A 88 0.58 0.32 -18.19
CA PHE A 88 -0.02 -0.69 -17.31
C PHE A 88 1.02 -1.39 -16.43
N ARG A 89 0.82 -1.33 -15.12
CA ARG A 89 1.62 -2.11 -14.16
C ARG A 89 0.91 -2.38 -12.86
N GLY A 90 1.15 -3.55 -12.27
CA GLY A 90 0.82 -3.80 -10.86
C GLY A 90 1.78 -3.05 -9.94
N VAL A 91 1.23 -2.52 -8.84
CA VAL A 91 1.97 -1.73 -7.84
C VAL A 91 1.74 -2.31 -6.46
N LEU A 92 2.83 -2.61 -5.77
CA LEU A 92 2.86 -3.04 -4.37
C LEU A 92 3.50 -1.93 -3.55
N SER A 93 2.71 -1.20 -2.76
CA SER A 93 3.25 -0.19 -1.84
C SER A 93 3.38 -0.76 -0.44
N THR A 94 4.48 -0.48 0.25
CA THR A 94 4.77 -0.99 1.60
C THR A 94 5.13 0.14 2.56
N ILE A 95 4.84 -0.07 3.84
CA ILE A 95 5.28 0.79 4.94
C ILE A 95 5.97 -0.07 6.01
N ARG A 96 7.16 0.35 6.44
CA ARG A 96 8.05 -0.44 7.30
C ARG A 96 8.70 0.41 8.39
N ILE A 97 9.05 -0.23 9.51
CA ILE A 97 9.97 0.30 10.51
C ILE A 97 11.10 -0.72 10.67
N GLY A 98 12.33 -0.31 10.35
CA GLY A 98 13.42 -1.26 10.17
C GLY A 98 13.02 -2.35 9.17
N ASP A 99 13.17 -3.61 9.57
CA ASP A 99 12.82 -4.78 8.76
C ASP A 99 11.35 -5.23 8.90
N GLU A 100 10.57 -4.55 9.74
CA GLU A 100 9.20 -4.97 10.04
C GLU A 100 8.19 -4.33 9.08
N LEU A 101 7.34 -5.16 8.47
CA LEU A 101 6.26 -4.71 7.61
C LEU A 101 5.06 -4.33 8.47
N LEU A 102 4.68 -3.05 8.42
CA LEU A 102 3.52 -2.54 9.15
C LEU A 102 2.25 -2.57 8.32
N GLY A 103 2.40 -2.48 7.00
CA GLY A 103 1.27 -2.48 6.10
C GLY A 103 1.69 -2.46 4.65
N ALA A 104 0.79 -2.92 3.80
CA ALA A 104 0.99 -2.99 2.38
C ALA A 104 -0.31 -2.73 1.62
N HIS A 105 -0.17 -2.34 0.37
CA HIS A 105 -1.27 -2.14 -0.55
C HIS A 105 -0.89 -2.73 -1.91
N PHE A 106 -1.83 -3.46 -2.53
CA PHE A 106 -1.72 -3.86 -3.93
C PHE A 106 -2.82 -3.24 -4.79
N GLY A 107 -2.43 -2.78 -5.97
CA GLY A 107 -3.32 -2.26 -6.99
C GLY A 107 -2.64 -2.29 -8.36
N MET A 108 -3.17 -1.49 -9.28
CA MET A 108 -2.56 -1.31 -10.60
C MET A 108 -2.56 0.16 -11.01
N ILE A 109 -1.62 0.54 -11.85
CA ILE A 109 -1.67 1.80 -12.59
C ILE A 109 -2.05 1.49 -14.02
N SER A 110 -3.10 2.13 -14.52
CA SER A 110 -3.51 2.10 -15.93
C SER A 110 -3.60 3.53 -16.46
N ASP A 111 -2.87 3.85 -17.52
CA ASP A 111 -2.84 5.16 -18.18
C ASP A 111 -2.69 6.34 -17.20
N GLY A 112 -1.81 6.17 -16.20
CA GLY A 112 -1.53 7.18 -15.17
C GLY A 112 -2.52 7.23 -14.00
N VAL A 113 -3.53 6.36 -13.97
CA VAL A 113 -4.51 6.25 -12.88
C VAL A 113 -4.16 5.10 -11.95
N LEU A 114 -3.99 5.38 -10.66
CA LEU A 114 -3.82 4.35 -9.63
C LEU A 114 -5.18 3.79 -9.18
N HIS A 115 -5.40 2.51 -9.45
CA HIS A 115 -6.54 1.73 -8.99
C HIS A 115 -6.21 1.06 -7.66
N TYR A 116 -6.78 1.59 -6.58
CA TYR A 116 -6.52 1.14 -5.21
C TYR A 116 -7.43 -0.04 -4.81
N TRP A 117 -6.87 -1.25 -4.65
CA TRP A 117 -7.67 -2.46 -4.39
C TRP A 117 -7.49 -3.08 -3.00
N PHE A 118 -6.28 -3.52 -2.65
CA PHE A 118 -6.07 -4.41 -1.49
C PHE A 118 -5.14 -3.79 -0.45
N PRO A 119 -5.64 -2.99 0.51
CA PRO A 119 -4.83 -2.48 1.62
C PRO A 119 -4.93 -3.35 2.87
N ALA A 120 -3.83 -3.89 3.37
CA ALA A 120 -3.81 -4.61 4.65
C ALA A 120 -2.70 -4.08 5.56
N TYR A 121 -2.88 -4.33 6.85
CA TYR A 121 -1.98 -3.89 7.90
C TYR A 121 -1.61 -5.09 8.76
N ASN A 122 -0.43 -5.02 9.37
CA ASN A 122 -0.02 -5.97 10.37
C ASN A 122 -1.03 -5.95 11.53
N PRO A 123 -1.67 -7.09 11.87
CA PRO A 123 -2.68 -7.16 12.93
C PRO A 123 -2.12 -6.89 14.34
N ASP A 124 -0.80 -6.91 14.52
CA ASP A 124 -0.14 -6.64 15.80
C ASP A 124 0.00 -5.13 16.12
N TYR A 125 -0.41 -4.25 15.20
CA TYR A 125 -0.32 -2.77 15.30
C TYR A 125 -1.66 -2.04 15.22
#